data_AF-A0A1A7ZVR7-F1
#
_entry.id   AF-A0A1A7ZVR7-F1
#
_cell.length_a   1.000
_cell.length_b   1.000
_cell.length_c   1.000
_cell.angle_alpha   90.00
_cell.angle_beta   90.00
_cell.angle_gamma   90.00
#
_symmetry.space_group_name_H-M   'P 1'
#
loop_
_entity.id
_entity.type
_entity.pdbx_description
1 polymer ?
#
loop_
_entity_poly.entity_id
_entity_poly.type
_entity_poly.pdbx_seq_one_letter_code
_entity_poly.pdbx_strand_id
1 'polypeptide(L)'
;TTCSDLNVYLRSTLSQYLLNVSTAAELCSQTLCGSHGRCLRRNPDSEVYLHLNSITHDFKRQGDKLTVVGELGEEDRVRFQTDFQCQCYSGFLGELCDEKDPLHQRGAAARSDASQLWCAVLLTVFVLNY
;
A
#
# COMPACT_ATOMS: atom_id res chain seq x y z
N THR A 1 -8.69 -36.02 0.90
CA THR A 1 -7.60 -35.23 1.52
C THR A 1 -7.77 -35.29 3.02
N THR A 2 -6.72 -35.60 3.78
CA THR A 2 -6.78 -35.66 5.26
C THR A 2 -6.25 -34.37 5.88
N CYS A 3 -6.53 -34.13 7.17
CA CYS A 3 -5.96 -32.98 7.89
C CYS A 3 -4.42 -33.00 7.93
N SER A 4 -3.81 -34.19 7.92
CA SER A 4 -2.35 -34.34 7.87
C SER A 4 -1.79 -33.84 6.54
N ASP A 5 -2.40 -34.24 5.41
CA ASP A 5 -1.98 -33.80 4.07
C ASP A 5 -2.13 -32.28 3.92
N LEU A 6 -3.23 -31.72 4.43
CA LEU A 6 -3.46 -30.28 4.43
C LEU A 6 -2.38 -29.55 5.25
N ASN A 7 -2.05 -30.04 6.45
CA ASN A 7 -1.01 -29.43 7.27
C ASN A 7 0.37 -29.44 6.59
N VAL A 8 0.71 -30.52 5.87
CA VAL A 8 1.95 -30.58 5.07
C VAL A 8 1.92 -29.52 3.97
N TYR A 9 0.83 -29.43 3.20
CA TYR A 9 0.68 -28.43 2.13
C TYR A 9 0.77 -26.99 2.64
N LEU A 10 0.12 -26.69 3.77
CA LEU A 10 0.17 -25.37 4.41
C LEU A 10 1.60 -25.01 4.83
N ARG A 11 2.32 -25.94 5.46
CA ARG A 11 3.68 -25.71 5.98
C ARG A 11 4.77 -25.74 4.91
N SER A 12 4.48 -26.25 3.72
CA SER A 12 5.41 -26.30 2.58
C SER A 12 4.98 -25.34 1.47
N THR A 13 4.30 -25.87 0.45
CA THR A 13 4.00 -25.20 -0.82
C THR A 13 3.25 -23.90 -0.63
N LEU A 14 2.17 -23.90 0.16
CA LEU A 14 1.36 -22.69 0.32
C LEU A 14 2.13 -21.60 1.09
N SER A 15 2.80 -21.95 2.20
CA SER A 15 3.58 -20.96 2.96
C SER A 15 4.68 -20.30 2.13
N GLN A 16 5.39 -21.07 1.29
CA GLN A 16 6.42 -20.53 0.40
C GLN A 16 5.83 -19.63 -0.67
N TYR A 17 4.72 -20.05 -1.29
CA TYR A 17 4.07 -19.25 -2.30
C TYR A 17 3.51 -17.94 -1.73
N LEU A 18 2.87 -17.98 -0.55
CA LEU A 18 2.36 -16.78 0.11
C LEU A 18 3.49 -15.80 0.44
N LEU A 19 4.63 -16.31 0.90
CA LEU A 19 5.80 -15.46 1.18
C LEU A 19 6.43 -14.92 -0.10
N ASN A 20 6.45 -15.70 -1.19
CA ASN A 20 6.87 -15.23 -2.51
C ASN A 20 6.05 -14.02 -2.97
N VAL A 21 4.72 -14.17 -3.04
CA VAL A 21 3.85 -13.11 -3.56
C VAL A 21 3.81 -11.88 -2.64
N SER A 22 3.83 -12.08 -1.32
CA SER A 22 3.74 -10.97 -0.36
C SER A 22 5.01 -10.14 -0.34
N THR A 23 6.18 -10.79 -0.30
CA THR A 23 7.47 -10.09 -0.36
C THR A 23 7.66 -9.41 -1.71
N ALA A 24 7.27 -10.03 -2.83
CA ALA A 24 7.34 -9.37 -4.14
C ALA A 24 6.44 -8.12 -4.23
N ALA A 25 5.21 -8.18 -3.68
CA ALA A 25 4.31 -7.04 -3.65
C ALA A 25 4.83 -5.90 -2.77
N GLU A 26 5.42 -6.23 -1.62
CA GLU A 26 6.09 -5.26 -0.74
C GLU A 26 7.27 -4.59 -1.44
N LEU A 27 8.16 -5.36 -2.04
CA LEU A 27 9.34 -4.87 -2.76
C LEU A 27 8.95 -3.98 -3.94
N CYS A 28 7.91 -4.34 -4.69
CA CYS A 28 7.40 -3.51 -5.78
C CYS A 28 6.81 -2.20 -5.25
N SER A 29 6.01 -2.25 -4.16
CA SER A 29 5.46 -1.05 -3.52
C SER A 29 6.56 -0.09 -3.08
N GLN A 30 7.60 -0.61 -2.41
CA GLN A 30 8.74 0.19 -1.96
C GLN A 30 9.52 0.81 -3.13
N THR A 31 9.78 0.02 -4.17
CA THR A 31 10.70 0.42 -5.25
C THR A 31 10.04 1.28 -6.32
N LEU A 32 8.80 0.96 -6.70
CA LEU A 32 8.08 1.63 -7.78
C LEU A 32 7.11 2.70 -7.26
N CYS A 33 6.46 2.45 -6.13
CA CYS A 33 5.37 3.30 -5.62
C CYS A 33 5.71 4.06 -4.33
N GLY A 34 7.00 4.13 -3.97
CA GLY A 34 7.49 4.84 -2.79
C GLY A 34 6.87 4.39 -1.46
N SER A 35 6.39 3.14 -1.36
CA SER A 35 5.59 2.63 -0.22
C SER A 35 4.23 3.32 -0.01
N HIS A 36 3.80 4.14 -0.95
CA HIS A 36 2.56 4.91 -0.90
C HIS A 36 1.48 4.39 -1.86
N GLY A 37 1.73 3.24 -2.49
CA GLY A 37 0.80 2.60 -3.39
C GLY A 37 1.08 1.11 -3.54
N ARG A 38 0.12 0.41 -4.14
CA ARG A 38 0.27 -1.00 -4.53
C ARG A 38 0.53 -1.12 -6.02
N CYS A 39 1.32 -2.11 -6.42
CA CYS A 39 1.55 -2.42 -7.81
C CYS A 39 0.37 -3.19 -8.42
N LEU A 40 -0.07 -2.75 -9.60
CA LEU A 40 -1.05 -3.43 -10.45
C LEU A 40 -0.41 -3.73 -11.80
N ARG A 41 -0.86 -4.77 -12.49
CA ARG A 41 -0.44 -5.03 -13.88
C ARG A 41 -0.81 -3.83 -14.74
N ARG A 42 0.12 -3.36 -15.59
CA ARG A 42 -0.16 -2.32 -16.60
C ARG A 42 -1.19 -2.82 -17.62
N ASN A 43 -1.02 -4.05 -18.09
CA ASN A 43 -2.00 -4.73 -18.92
C ASN A 43 -2.75 -5.79 -18.08
N PRO A 44 -4.05 -5.60 -17.76
CA PRO A 44 -4.83 -6.56 -17.00
C PRO A 44 -4.91 -7.96 -17.62
N ASP A 45 -4.78 -8.05 -18.95
CA ASP A 45 -4.88 -9.31 -19.71
C ASP A 45 -3.51 -10.00 -19.88
N SER A 46 -2.43 -9.39 -19.40
CA SER A 46 -1.09 -9.99 -19.47
C SER A 46 -0.87 -11.08 -18.42
N GLU A 47 -0.09 -12.10 -18.78
CA GLU A 47 0.27 -13.23 -17.91
C GLU A 47 1.48 -12.93 -17.00
N VAL A 48 1.58 -11.70 -16.50
CA VAL A 48 2.66 -11.28 -15.59
C VAL A 48 2.17 -11.31 -14.15
N TYR A 49 3.01 -11.78 -13.23
CA TYR A 49 2.68 -11.93 -11.81
C TYR A 49 3.77 -11.36 -10.92
N LEU A 50 3.36 -10.81 -9.78
CA LEU A 50 4.27 -10.35 -8.73
C LEU A 50 4.82 -11.55 -7.95
N HIS A 51 5.84 -12.17 -8.53
CA HIS A 51 6.66 -13.19 -7.87
C HIS A 51 8.09 -12.66 -7.69
N LEU A 52 8.74 -13.06 -6.61
CA LEU A 52 10.17 -12.96 -6.42
C LEU A 52 10.88 -13.70 -7.55
N ASN A 53 11.98 -13.11 -8.00
CA ASN A 53 12.88 -13.74 -8.95
C ASN A 53 13.71 -14.80 -8.23
N SER A 54 13.64 -16.04 -8.69
CA SER A 54 14.36 -17.17 -8.09
C SER A 54 15.87 -17.13 -8.30
N ILE A 55 16.37 -16.20 -9.13
CA ILE A 55 17.81 -15.95 -9.30
C ILE A 55 18.32 -15.04 -8.17
N THR A 56 17.55 -14.02 -7.78
CA THR A 56 17.96 -13.01 -6.81
C THR A 56 17.48 -13.32 -5.38
N HIS A 57 16.46 -14.16 -5.23
CA HIS A 57 15.86 -14.51 -3.95
C HIS A 57 15.81 -16.02 -3.72
N ASP A 58 15.98 -16.42 -2.45
CA ASP A 58 15.89 -17.80 -2.01
C ASP A 58 15.13 -17.92 -0.67
N PHE A 59 14.63 -19.11 -0.36
CA PHE A 59 13.88 -19.39 0.86
C PHE A 59 14.75 -20.12 1.88
N LYS A 60 14.89 -19.55 3.07
CA LYS A 60 15.53 -20.21 4.21
C LYS A 60 14.52 -20.63 5.25
N ARG A 61 14.69 -21.86 5.76
CA ARG A 61 13.91 -22.40 6.86
C ARG A 61 14.78 -22.63 8.08
N GLN A 62 14.40 -22.03 9.19
CA GLN A 62 15.01 -22.24 10.50
C GLN A 62 13.93 -22.70 11.47
N GLY A 63 13.88 -24.01 11.72
CA GLY A 63 12.76 -24.63 12.45
C GLY A 63 11.43 -24.40 11.72
N ASP A 64 10.44 -23.85 12.43
CA ASP A 64 9.14 -23.50 11.86
C ASP A 64 9.14 -22.15 11.11
N LYS A 65 10.20 -21.34 11.23
CA LYS A 65 10.28 -20.02 10.60
C LYS A 65 10.78 -20.13 9.16
N LEU A 66 9.97 -19.65 8.22
CA LEU A 66 10.32 -19.49 6.81
C LEU A 66 10.63 -18.01 6.54
N THR A 67 11.73 -17.73 5.87
CA THR A 67 12.19 -16.38 5.51
C THR A 67 12.69 -16.33 4.09
N VAL A 68 12.53 -15.19 3.42
CA VAL A 68 13.18 -14.88 2.15
C VAL A 68 14.54 -14.26 2.43
N VAL A 69 15.55 -14.62 1.65
CA VAL A 69 16.83 -13.94 1.58
C VAL A 69 17.10 -13.50 0.15
N GLY A 70 17.98 -12.52 -0.03
CA GLY A 70 18.26 -11.91 -1.33
C GLY A 70 17.90 -10.44 -1.35
N GLU A 71 18.20 -9.79 -2.46
CA GLU A 71 17.95 -8.36 -2.70
C GLU A 71 17.52 -8.15 -4.15
N LEU A 72 16.78 -7.06 -4.41
CA LEU A 72 16.37 -6.71 -5.77
C LEU A 72 17.58 -6.41 -6.66
N GLY A 73 17.68 -7.16 -7.75
CA GLY A 73 18.59 -6.84 -8.85
C GLY A 73 18.02 -5.77 -9.79
N GLU A 74 18.86 -5.26 -10.70
CA GLU A 74 18.42 -4.30 -11.71
C GLU A 74 17.36 -4.87 -12.65
N GLU A 75 17.45 -6.16 -13.00
CA GLU A 75 16.43 -6.83 -13.80
C GLU A 75 15.06 -6.84 -13.11
N ASP A 76 15.03 -7.03 -11.80
CA ASP A 76 13.79 -7.01 -11.01
C ASP A 76 13.15 -5.62 -11.07
N ARG A 77 13.96 -4.56 -10.95
CA ARG A 77 13.52 -3.16 -11.05
C ARG A 77 12.95 -2.84 -12.43
N VAL A 78 13.67 -3.24 -13.48
CA VAL A 78 13.23 -3.05 -14.88
C VAL A 78 11.91 -3.78 -15.12
N ARG A 79 11.77 -5.01 -14.64
CA ARG A 79 10.52 -5.78 -14.75
C ARG A 79 9.37 -5.07 -14.05
N PHE A 80 9.57 -4.58 -12.83
CA PHE A 80 8.54 -3.82 -12.11
C PHE A 80 8.09 -2.60 -12.90
N GLN A 81 9.02 -1.79 -13.42
CA GLN A 81 8.69 -0.60 -14.21
C GLN A 81 7.95 -0.92 -15.51
N THR A 82 8.33 -2.03 -16.17
CA THR A 82 7.78 -2.45 -17.47
C THR A 82 6.38 -3.04 -17.34
N ASP A 83 6.16 -3.91 -16.36
CA ASP A 83 4.95 -4.73 -16.30
C ASP A 83 3.89 -4.17 -15.34
N PHE A 84 4.29 -3.29 -14.42
CA PHE A 84 3.42 -2.80 -13.34
C PHE A 84 3.32 -1.27 -13.27
N GLN A 85 2.19 -0.80 -12.77
CA GLN A 85 1.90 0.60 -12.46
C GLN A 85 1.41 0.72 -11.02
N CYS A 86 1.47 1.93 -10.47
CA CYS A 86 1.00 2.17 -9.12
C CYS A 86 -0.50 2.47 -9.06
N GLN A 87 -1.13 1.95 -8.01
CA GLN A 87 -2.38 2.44 -7.47
C GLN A 87 -2.10 3.02 -6.10
N CYS A 88 -2.15 4.34 -6.00
CA CYS A 88 -1.82 5.05 -4.77
C CYS A 88 -2.84 4.80 -3.65
N TYR A 89 -2.34 4.75 -2.43
CA TYR A 89 -3.15 4.77 -1.23
C TYR A 89 -3.72 6.18 -1.00
N SER A 90 -4.74 6.28 -0.16
CA SER A 90 -5.36 7.56 0.19
C SER A 90 -4.31 8.54 0.72
N GLY A 91 -4.29 9.75 0.16
CA GLY A 91 -3.30 10.78 0.50
C GLY A 91 -2.13 10.92 -0.45
N PHE A 92 -2.04 10.08 -1.47
CA PHE A 92 -0.96 10.12 -2.45
C PHE A 92 -1.49 10.11 -3.89
N LEU A 93 -0.75 10.77 -4.77
CA LEU A 93 -1.06 10.96 -6.19
C LEU A 93 0.22 10.85 -7.03
N GLY A 94 0.06 10.90 -8.36
CA GLY A 94 1.16 10.76 -9.32
C GLY A 94 1.32 9.34 -9.84
N GLU A 95 2.11 9.17 -10.90
CA GLU A 95 2.37 7.85 -11.50
C GLU A 95 3.09 6.90 -10.53
N LEU A 96 3.93 7.46 -9.65
CA LEU A 96 4.78 6.72 -8.69
C LEU A 96 4.35 6.92 -7.22
N CYS A 97 3.21 7.58 -6.97
CA CYS A 97 2.73 7.88 -5.62
C CYS A 97 3.70 8.69 -4.74
N ASP A 98 4.51 9.55 -5.39
CA ASP A 98 5.50 10.42 -4.76
C ASP A 98 4.94 11.80 -4.37
N GLU A 99 3.75 12.15 -4.86
CA GLU A 99 3.05 13.38 -4.51
C GLU A 99 2.03 13.15 -3.38
N LYS A 100 1.85 14.15 -2.51
CA LYS A 100 0.78 14.14 -1.50
C LYS A 100 -0.49 14.77 -2.05
N ASP A 101 -1.63 14.12 -1.81
CA ASP A 101 -2.96 14.64 -2.16
C ASP A 101 -3.29 15.89 -1.32
N PRO A 102 -3.38 17.09 -1.94
CA PRO A 102 -3.73 18.32 -1.22
C PRO A 102 -5.16 18.31 -0.67
N LEU A 103 -6.06 17.54 -1.29
CA LEU A 103 -7.45 17.44 -0.86
C LEU A 103 -7.59 16.55 0.37
N HIS A 104 -6.72 15.55 0.54
CA HIS A 104 -6.75 14.71 1.74
C HIS A 104 -6.36 15.49 3.01
N GLN A 105 -5.54 16.53 2.90
CA GLN A 105 -5.16 17.39 4.01
C GLN A 105 -6.23 18.42 4.40
N ARG A 106 -7.20 18.68 3.51
CA ARG A 106 -8.39 19.47 3.86
C ARG A 106 -9.35 18.58 4.63
N GLY A 107 -9.13 18.51 5.95
CA GLY A 107 -10.21 18.13 6.84
C GLY A 107 -11.45 18.94 6.48
N ALA A 108 -12.60 18.27 6.32
CA ALA A 108 -13.87 18.88 5.93
C ALA A 108 -14.48 19.72 7.07
N ALA A 109 -13.67 20.56 7.72
CA ALA A 109 -14.19 21.64 8.53
C ALA A 109 -14.84 22.63 7.57
N ALA A 110 -16.17 22.55 7.45
CA ALA A 110 -16.95 23.65 6.92
C ALA A 110 -16.50 24.90 7.67
N ARG A 111 -15.98 25.90 6.94
CA ARG A 111 -15.76 27.21 7.51
C ARG A 111 -17.15 27.71 7.89
N SER A 112 -17.52 27.59 9.16
CA SER A 112 -18.71 28.26 9.66
C SER A 112 -18.37 29.74 9.61
N ASP A 113 -18.75 30.41 8.52
CA ASP A 113 -18.87 31.86 8.51
C ASP A 113 -20.04 32.18 9.45
N ALA A 114 -19.79 32.08 10.76
CA ALA A 114 -20.65 32.66 11.77
C ALA A 114 -20.64 34.16 11.47
N SER A 115 -21.71 34.62 10.83
CA SER A 115 -21.89 36.03 10.50
C SER A 115 -21.60 36.86 11.74
N GLN A 116 -20.66 37.79 11.65
CA GLN A 116 -20.23 38.64 12.77
C GLN A 116 -21.42 39.37 13.43
N LEU A 117 -22.51 39.57 12.68
CA LEU A 117 -23.77 40.13 13.17
C LEU A 117 -24.41 39.27 14.27
N TRP A 118 -24.34 37.94 14.16
CA TRP A 118 -24.93 37.03 15.16
C TRP A 118 -24.19 37.08 16.49
N CYS A 119 -22.85 37.18 16.46
CA CYS A 119 -22.06 37.38 17.68
C CYS A 119 -22.35 38.74 18.32
N ALA A 120 -22.50 39.80 17.51
CA ALA A 120 -22.83 41.13 18.03
C ALA A 120 -24.23 41.18 18.66
N VAL A 121 -25.23 40.53 18.05
CA VAL A 121 -26.59 40.45 18.60
C VAL A 121 -26.63 39.66 19.91
N LEU A 122 -25.89 38.54 20.01
CA LEU A 122 -25.82 37.79 21.26
C LEU A 122 -25.17 38.61 22.39
N LEU A 123 -24.09 39.35 22.09
CA LEU A 123 -23.44 40.21 23.07
C LEU A 123 -24.34 41.38 23.51
N THR A 124 -25.08 42.01 22.60
CA THR A 124 -26.00 43.11 22.97
C THR A 124 -27.15 42.62 23.84
N VAL A 125 -27.72 41.45 23.55
CA VAL A 125 -28.77 40.84 24.39
C VAL A 125 -28.25 40.54 25.80
N PHE A 126 -27.04 40.02 25.93
CA PHE A 126 -26.42 39.76 27.24
C PHE A 126 -26.20 41.03 28.06
N VAL A 127 -25.73 42.12 27.43
CA VAL A 127 -25.49 43.40 28.10
C VAL A 127 -26.81 44.12 28.46
N LEU A 128 -27.89 43.88 27.73
CA LEU A 128 -29.20 44.49 28.02
C LEU A 128 -30.02 43.70 29.06
N ASN A 129 -29.63 42.46 29.40
CA ASN A 129 -30.30 41.62 30.39
C ASN A 129 -29.49 41.48 31.71
N TYR A 130 -28.45 42.29 31.90
CA TYR A 130 -27.69 42.43 33.14
C TYR A 130 -27.57 43.92 33.49
#